data_AF-A0A813IP45-F1
#
_entry.id   AF-A0A813IP45-F1
#
_cell.length_a   1.000
_cell.length_b   1.000
_cell.length_c   1.000
_cell.angle_alpha   90.00
_cell.angle_beta   90.00
_cell.angle_gamma   90.00
#
_symmetry.space_group_name_H-M   'P 1'
#
loop_
_entity.id
_entity.type
_entity.pdbx_description
1 polymer ?
#
loop_
_entity_poly.entity_id
_entity_poly.type
_entity_poly.pdbx_seq_one_letter_code
_entity_poly.pdbx_strand_id
1 'polypeptide(L)'
;AGVALEGVEATCSREESRGADKAHDAVPSQERQVPEAAFANAASHFFLPLTADKALSLEEAARLAACGQLLRALPLLEALAGDSTLPLILQHLPSRLERVHRLRQACARPLASGAAASGWKRFDLDICTLWRRWDAQAGALESVISWEAPGSLELQLAVLTNCEISEPLWQGACWDMRSERADGATLARWLEKDPFTGRKSEVILERVLVDCLDDAGCWILVERSPDPPGFENFAGRWGSFDISAVPKGHFRPLVSDGGRIMEPIAPDRVRVTMALTVKLPSVIRWLVTDTLLCFGVNHSSKAAMKSWNHIVDGWDSSRYPECFRQQADFYGPAADRVAAYLAKTS
;
A
#
# COMPACT_ATOMS: atom_id res chain seq x y z
N ALA A 1 -9.09 -43.54 -5.45
CA ALA A 1 -8.56 -43.44 -6.81
C ALA A 1 -7.70 -42.20 -6.87
N GLY A 2 -6.38 -42.39 -6.84
CA GLY A 2 -5.40 -41.30 -6.81
C GLY A 2 -5.26 -40.67 -8.20
N VAL A 3 -5.01 -39.37 -8.22
CA VAL A 3 -4.57 -38.66 -9.42
C VAL A 3 -3.33 -37.87 -9.04
N ALA A 4 -2.24 -38.20 -9.72
CA ALA A 4 -0.96 -37.53 -9.67
C ALA A 4 -1.08 -36.14 -10.31
N LEU A 5 -0.41 -35.14 -9.73
CA LEU A 5 -0.18 -33.85 -10.38
C LEU A 5 1.30 -33.81 -10.80
N GLU A 6 1.55 -34.26 -12.02
CA GLU A 6 2.79 -33.97 -12.74
C GLU A 6 2.76 -32.55 -13.32
N GLY A 7 3.96 -32.01 -13.51
CA GLY A 7 4.25 -30.60 -13.71
C GLY A 7 3.71 -29.99 -15.01
N VAL A 8 3.57 -28.68 -14.95
CA VAL A 8 3.45 -27.82 -16.13
C VAL A 8 4.46 -26.68 -15.94
N GLU A 9 5.62 -26.83 -16.56
CA GLU A 9 6.49 -25.72 -16.90
C GLU A 9 5.82 -24.92 -18.03
N ALA A 10 5.47 -23.66 -17.77
CA ALA A 10 5.03 -22.73 -18.80
C ALA A 10 6.24 -21.92 -19.28
N THR A 11 6.95 -22.45 -20.27
CA THR A 11 7.87 -21.66 -21.12
C THR A 11 7.05 -20.73 -22.01
N CYS A 12 7.29 -19.42 -21.91
CA CYS A 12 6.80 -18.45 -22.88
C CYS A 12 7.98 -18.01 -23.77
N SER A 13 8.04 -18.61 -24.95
CA SER A 13 8.96 -18.22 -26.03
C SER A 13 8.33 -17.07 -26.82
N ARG A 14 9.07 -15.98 -27.05
CA ARG A 14 8.81 -15.10 -28.19
C ARG A 14 10.08 -14.45 -28.72
N GLU A 15 10.57 -15.07 -29.78
CA GLU A 15 11.20 -14.58 -31.00
C GLU A 15 11.95 -13.23 -30.98
N GLU A 16 13.25 -13.39 -31.25
CA GLU A 16 14.18 -12.41 -31.78
C GLU A 16 13.64 -11.68 -33.03
N SER A 17 13.85 -10.37 -33.08
CA SER A 17 14.17 -9.70 -34.34
C SER A 17 15.35 -8.76 -34.12
N ARG A 18 16.43 -9.06 -34.84
CA ARG A 18 17.70 -8.35 -34.86
C ARG A 18 17.61 -7.05 -35.67
N GLY A 19 18.40 -6.07 -35.24
CA GLY A 19 19.24 -5.29 -36.17
C GLY A 19 19.19 -3.78 -36.00
N ALA A 20 20.20 -3.21 -35.33
CA ALA A 20 21.11 -2.21 -35.92
C ALA A 20 22.18 -1.78 -34.91
N ASP A 21 23.43 -2.14 -35.20
CA ASP A 21 24.64 -1.55 -34.64
C ASP A 21 24.73 -0.05 -35.00
N LYS A 22 25.24 0.77 -34.06
CA LYS A 22 26.42 1.63 -34.29
C LYS A 22 26.88 2.39 -33.03
N ALA A 23 28.12 2.09 -32.66
CA ALA A 23 29.24 2.97 -32.28
C ALA A 23 29.09 4.02 -31.16
N HIS A 24 29.91 3.81 -30.13
CA HIS A 24 30.78 4.76 -29.42
C HIS A 24 30.37 6.24 -29.35
N ASP A 25 30.20 6.73 -28.12
CA ASP A 25 31.06 7.80 -27.61
C ASP A 25 31.14 7.74 -26.08
N ALA A 26 32.39 7.68 -25.60
CA ALA A 26 32.73 7.87 -24.19
C ALA A 26 32.75 9.37 -23.91
N VAL A 27 32.02 9.80 -22.88
CA VAL A 27 32.06 11.19 -22.37
C VAL A 27 32.31 11.14 -20.86
N PRO A 28 33.21 11.98 -20.32
CA PRO A 28 33.96 11.69 -19.12
C PRO A 28 33.22 12.05 -17.83
N SER A 29 33.65 11.38 -16.77
CA SER A 29 33.34 11.61 -15.36
C SER A 29 33.54 13.09 -15.00
N GLN A 30 32.44 13.80 -14.75
CA GLN A 30 32.48 15.06 -14.01
C GLN A 30 31.91 14.83 -12.61
N GLU A 31 32.80 14.91 -11.62
CA GLU A 31 32.45 15.12 -10.22
C GLU A 31 31.50 16.32 -10.10
N ARG A 32 30.23 16.06 -9.82
CA ARG A 32 29.32 17.09 -9.32
C ARG A 32 29.40 17.12 -7.81
N GLN A 33 30.20 18.08 -7.31
CA GLN A 33 30.08 18.59 -5.95
C GLN A 33 28.62 18.99 -5.69
N VAL A 34 27.99 18.33 -4.74
CA VAL A 34 26.71 18.75 -4.16
C VAL A 34 27.02 19.93 -3.23
N PRO A 35 26.42 21.12 -3.40
CA PRO A 35 26.65 22.23 -2.49
C PRO A 35 26.04 21.91 -1.13
N GLU A 36 26.92 21.62 -0.17
CA GLU A 36 26.67 21.45 1.26
C GLU A 36 26.38 22.82 1.89
N ALA A 37 25.25 23.44 1.52
CA ALA A 37 24.82 24.74 2.05
C ALA A 37 23.30 24.97 1.89
N ALA A 38 22.49 24.05 2.42
CA ALA A 38 21.06 24.30 2.66
C ALA A 38 20.53 23.62 3.95
N PHE A 39 21.41 23.01 4.75
CA PHE A 39 21.07 22.36 6.02
C PHE A 39 21.50 23.25 7.19
N ALA A 40 20.84 24.39 7.33
CA ALA A 40 20.82 25.10 8.60
C ALA A 40 19.52 25.90 8.68
N ASN A 41 18.82 25.69 9.79
CA ASN A 41 17.70 26.50 10.30
C ASN A 41 16.28 25.99 10.00
N ALA A 42 15.89 24.90 10.66
CA ALA A 42 14.49 24.55 10.92
C ALA A 42 14.28 24.00 12.35
N ALA A 43 15.07 24.49 13.31
CA ALA A 43 14.99 24.09 14.72
C ALA A 43 14.81 25.32 15.62
N SER A 44 13.65 25.95 15.53
CA SER A 44 13.10 26.90 16.53
C SER A 44 11.69 27.25 16.09
N HIS A 45 10.77 27.42 17.05
CA HIS A 45 9.32 27.69 16.90
C HIS A 45 8.38 26.48 17.00
N PHE A 46 8.44 25.76 18.12
CA PHE A 46 7.26 25.07 18.65
C PHE A 46 6.84 25.77 19.95
N PHE A 47 5.88 26.68 19.82
CA PHE A 47 4.92 27.21 20.80
C PHE A 47 4.51 28.60 20.28
N LEU A 48 3.54 28.62 19.36
CA LEU A 48 2.86 29.86 18.97
C LEU A 48 1.61 30.02 19.85
N PRO A 49 1.34 31.25 20.35
CA PRO A 49 0.14 31.55 21.12
C PRO A 49 -1.11 31.46 20.22
N LEU A 50 -2.20 30.93 20.80
CA LEU A 50 -3.51 30.64 20.21
C LEU A 50 -4.31 31.90 19.79
N THR A 51 -3.73 32.73 18.94
CA THR A 51 -4.48 33.75 18.17
C THR A 51 -3.90 33.82 16.76
N ALA A 52 -4.11 32.76 15.98
CA ALA A 52 -3.85 32.72 14.54
C ALA A 52 -5.12 32.24 13.82
N ASP A 53 -5.46 32.93 12.73
CA ASP A 53 -6.71 32.83 11.96
C ASP A 53 -7.23 31.39 11.76
N LYS A 54 -8.54 31.20 11.96
CA LYS A 54 -9.23 29.93 11.68
C LYS A 54 -9.00 29.42 10.26
N ALA A 55 -8.86 30.34 9.29
CA ALA A 55 -8.55 30.00 7.90
C ALA A 55 -7.17 29.34 7.74
N LEU A 56 -6.15 29.84 8.46
CA LEU A 56 -4.80 29.24 8.46
C LEU A 56 -4.82 27.83 9.07
N SER A 57 -5.67 27.61 10.10
CA SER A 57 -5.80 26.28 10.71
C SER A 57 -6.50 25.25 9.81
N LEU A 58 -7.42 25.68 8.94
CA LEU A 58 -8.09 24.82 7.96
C LEU A 58 -7.14 24.42 6.83
N GLU A 59 -6.41 25.38 6.28
CA GLU A 59 -5.44 25.14 5.21
C GLU A 59 -4.32 24.20 5.70
N GLU A 60 -3.81 24.43 6.91
CA GLU A 60 -2.80 23.57 7.51
C GLU A 60 -3.33 22.15 7.78
N ALA A 61 -4.56 22.01 8.29
CA ALA A 61 -5.19 20.71 8.48
C ALA A 61 -5.35 19.96 7.15
N ALA A 62 -5.79 20.64 6.09
CA ALA A 62 -5.93 20.06 4.77
C ALA A 62 -4.57 19.64 4.19
N ARG A 63 -3.53 20.46 4.36
CA ARG A 63 -2.15 20.16 3.94
C ARG A 63 -1.58 18.94 4.68
N LEU A 64 -1.73 18.90 6.00
CA LEU A 64 -1.32 17.75 6.81
C LEU A 64 -2.06 16.48 6.37
N ALA A 65 -3.37 16.58 6.12
CA ALA A 65 -4.15 15.45 5.66
C ALA A 65 -3.72 14.95 4.27
N ALA A 66 -3.40 15.88 3.35
CA ALA A 66 -2.89 15.55 2.03
C ALA A 66 -1.52 14.83 2.08
N CYS A 67 -0.72 15.12 3.12
CA CYS A 67 0.56 14.47 3.39
C CYS A 67 0.44 13.17 4.21
N GLY A 68 -0.76 12.63 4.38
CA GLY A 68 -1.01 11.43 5.18
C GLY A 68 -0.90 11.64 6.69
N GLN A 69 -0.69 12.86 7.18
CA GLN A 69 -0.53 13.16 8.62
C GLN A 69 -1.89 13.35 9.30
N LEU A 70 -2.80 12.40 9.10
CA LEU A 70 -4.21 12.46 9.52
C LEU A 70 -4.37 12.66 11.04
N LEU A 71 -3.52 12.00 11.84
CA LEU A 71 -3.54 12.13 13.31
C LEU A 71 -3.16 13.54 13.77
N ARG A 72 -2.30 14.23 13.02
CA ARG A 72 -1.92 15.63 13.31
C ARG A 72 -2.97 16.63 12.82
N ALA A 73 -3.73 16.27 11.78
CA ALA A 73 -4.83 17.08 11.28
C ALA A 73 -6.09 17.04 12.19
N LEU A 74 -6.31 15.92 12.90
CA LEU A 74 -7.53 15.71 13.69
C LEU A 74 -7.79 16.79 14.78
N PRO A 75 -6.82 17.16 15.64
CA PRO A 75 -7.07 18.18 16.67
C PRO A 75 -7.42 19.55 16.10
N LEU A 76 -6.93 19.86 14.89
CA LEU A 76 -7.26 21.10 14.19
C LEU A 76 -8.72 21.06 13.70
N LEU A 77 -9.20 19.91 13.25
CA LEU A 77 -10.59 19.71 12.84
C LEU A 77 -11.56 19.83 14.02
N GLU A 78 -11.22 19.26 15.17
CA GLU A 78 -12.05 19.32 16.39
C GLU A 78 -12.22 20.76 16.90
N ALA A 79 -11.18 21.59 16.78
CA ALA A 79 -11.24 23.01 17.08
C ALA A 79 -12.16 23.81 16.13
N LEU A 80 -12.53 23.22 14.99
CA LEU A 80 -13.33 23.79 13.92
C LEU A 80 -14.71 23.12 13.78
N ALA A 81 -15.07 22.23 14.73
CA ALA A 81 -16.32 21.48 14.72
C ALA A 81 -17.53 22.43 14.71
N GLY A 82 -18.30 22.41 13.61
CA GLY A 82 -19.49 23.25 13.39
C GLY A 82 -19.51 24.02 12.08
N ASP A 83 -18.42 24.01 11.31
CA ASP A 83 -18.35 24.65 10.00
C ASP A 83 -18.85 23.72 8.87
N SER A 84 -19.82 24.20 8.07
CA SER A 84 -20.35 23.47 6.92
C SER A 84 -19.48 23.58 5.67
N THR A 85 -18.37 24.34 5.72
CA THR A 85 -17.47 24.60 4.58
C THR A 85 -16.18 23.78 4.57
N LEU A 86 -16.12 22.72 5.37
CA LEU A 86 -14.94 21.85 5.47
C LEU A 86 -14.53 21.30 4.09
N PRO A 87 -13.24 21.37 3.70
CA PRO A 87 -12.72 20.66 2.53
C PRO A 87 -13.05 19.16 2.56
N LEU A 88 -13.32 18.55 1.40
CA LEU A 88 -13.69 17.12 1.27
C LEU A 88 -12.69 16.19 1.97
N ILE A 89 -11.39 16.47 1.85
CA ILE A 89 -10.32 15.72 2.52
C ILE A 89 -10.48 15.66 4.05
N LEU A 90 -11.02 16.72 4.66
CA LEU A 90 -11.25 16.81 6.11
C LEU A 90 -12.59 16.19 6.52
N GLN A 91 -13.62 16.26 5.66
CA GLN A 91 -14.92 15.62 5.91
C GLN A 91 -14.80 14.10 6.09
N HIS A 92 -13.88 13.46 5.37
CA HIS A 92 -13.64 12.02 5.44
C HIS A 92 -12.61 11.59 6.49
N LEU A 93 -12.02 12.54 7.22
CA LEU A 93 -10.95 12.26 8.18
C LEU A 93 -11.36 11.27 9.28
N PRO A 94 -12.53 11.41 9.95
CA PRO A 94 -12.91 10.49 11.03
C PRO A 94 -13.08 9.04 10.56
N SER A 95 -13.72 8.82 9.41
CA SER A 95 -13.93 7.47 8.88
C SER A 95 -12.63 6.82 8.38
N ARG A 96 -11.66 7.61 7.92
CA ARG A 96 -10.31 7.13 7.58
C ARG A 96 -9.55 6.69 8.84
N LEU A 97 -9.59 7.48 9.90
CA LEU A 97 -8.94 7.15 11.17
C LEU A 97 -9.56 5.91 11.84
N GLU A 98 -10.89 5.76 11.79
CA GLU A 98 -11.54 4.54 12.29
C GLU A 98 -10.99 3.28 11.58
N ARG A 99 -10.85 3.34 10.24
CA ARG A 99 -10.26 2.24 9.46
C ARG A 99 -8.82 1.95 9.84
N VAL A 100 -8.01 2.98 10.07
CA VAL A 100 -6.63 2.83 10.56
C VAL A 100 -6.62 2.09 11.90
N HIS A 101 -7.47 2.47 12.85
CA HIS A 101 -7.56 1.80 14.14
C HIS A 101 -8.00 0.33 14.00
N ARG A 102 -9.00 0.04 13.14
CA ARG A 102 -9.44 -1.34 12.87
C ARG A 102 -8.32 -2.19 12.28
N LEU A 103 -7.57 -1.65 11.32
CA LEU A 103 -6.44 -2.35 10.69
C LEU A 103 -5.32 -2.62 11.70
N ARG A 104 -4.94 -1.63 12.52
CA ARG A 104 -3.95 -1.81 13.60
C ARG A 104 -4.35 -2.92 14.55
N GLN A 105 -5.60 -2.91 15.00
CA GLN A 105 -6.12 -3.96 15.87
C GLN A 105 -6.07 -5.32 15.17
N ALA A 106 -6.50 -5.41 13.90
CA ALA A 106 -6.49 -6.67 13.15
C ALA A 106 -5.08 -7.25 13.02
N CYS A 107 -4.07 -6.43 12.68
CA CYS A 107 -2.68 -6.85 12.57
C CYS A 107 -2.06 -7.23 13.93
N ALA A 108 -2.46 -6.58 15.02
CA ALA A 108 -1.93 -6.85 16.36
C ALA A 108 -2.55 -8.09 17.04
N ARG A 109 -3.73 -8.55 16.61
CA ARG A 109 -4.46 -9.67 17.23
C ARG A 109 -3.64 -10.94 17.49
N PRO A 110 -2.78 -11.42 16.56
CA PRO A 110 -1.99 -12.63 16.81
C PRO A 110 -0.93 -12.46 17.90
N LEU A 111 -0.51 -11.22 18.18
CA LEU A 111 0.55 -10.86 19.12
C LEU A 111 0.02 -10.41 20.48
N ALA A 112 -1.30 -10.23 20.61
CA ALA A 112 -1.92 -9.89 21.88
C ALA A 112 -1.70 -11.03 22.92
N SER A 113 -1.39 -10.64 24.15
CA SER A 113 -1.17 -11.57 25.27
C SER A 113 -2.36 -12.52 25.41
N GLY A 114 -2.10 -13.82 25.23
CA GLY A 114 -3.15 -14.86 25.17
C GLY A 114 -3.29 -15.56 23.83
N ALA A 115 -2.34 -15.41 22.90
CA ALA A 115 -2.34 -16.04 21.57
C ALA A 115 -2.77 -17.53 21.57
N ALA A 116 -2.32 -18.32 22.55
CA ALA A 116 -2.71 -19.73 22.69
C ALA A 116 -4.21 -19.95 23.01
N ALA A 117 -4.84 -19.04 23.77
CA ALA A 117 -6.28 -19.09 24.08
C ALA A 117 -7.16 -18.54 22.93
N SER A 118 -6.58 -17.76 22.02
CA SER A 118 -7.29 -17.04 20.96
C SER A 118 -7.44 -17.77 19.63
N GLY A 119 -6.94 -19.02 19.54
CA GLY A 119 -7.09 -19.89 18.38
C GLY A 119 -6.21 -19.57 17.17
N TRP A 120 -5.27 -18.62 17.30
CA TRP A 120 -4.30 -18.31 16.25
C TRP A 120 -3.23 -19.40 16.14
N LYS A 121 -2.99 -19.85 14.91
CA LYS A 121 -1.86 -20.71 14.56
C LYS A 121 -0.82 -19.91 13.79
N ARG A 122 0.46 -20.04 14.18
CA ARG A 122 1.61 -19.42 13.52
C ARG A 122 2.28 -20.44 12.59
N PHE A 123 2.69 -19.98 11.43
CA PHE A 123 3.48 -20.70 10.43
C PHE A 123 4.61 -19.80 9.97
N ASP A 124 5.85 -20.23 10.18
CA ASP A 124 7.03 -19.56 9.65
C ASP A 124 7.32 -20.14 8.26
N LEU A 125 7.18 -19.31 7.22
CA LEU A 125 7.41 -19.66 5.82
C LEU A 125 8.70 -18.98 5.33
N ASP A 126 9.17 -19.37 4.14
CA ASP A 126 10.48 -18.94 3.63
C ASP A 126 10.65 -17.40 3.54
N ILE A 127 9.61 -16.67 3.15
CA ILE A 127 9.64 -15.21 2.91
C ILE A 127 8.83 -14.43 3.96
N CYS A 128 7.93 -15.10 4.68
CA CYS A 128 6.96 -14.43 5.54
C CYS A 128 6.55 -15.30 6.73
N THR A 129 6.02 -14.67 7.76
CA THR A 129 5.27 -15.34 8.82
C THR A 129 3.77 -15.20 8.56
N LEU A 130 3.05 -16.31 8.64
CA LEU A 130 1.60 -16.37 8.54
C LEU A 130 1.00 -16.72 9.91
N TRP A 131 0.05 -15.93 10.37
CA TRP A 131 -0.89 -16.31 11.41
C TRP A 131 -2.26 -16.51 10.82
N ARG A 132 -2.98 -17.55 11.24
CA ARG A 132 -4.36 -17.75 10.81
C ARG A 132 -5.25 -18.25 11.94
N ARG A 133 -6.53 -17.91 11.90
CA ARG A 133 -7.57 -18.53 12.74
C ARG A 133 -8.90 -18.61 12.00
N TRP A 134 -9.71 -19.58 12.38
CA TRP A 134 -11.10 -19.63 11.95
C TRP A 134 -11.96 -18.87 12.95
N ASP A 135 -12.63 -17.81 12.50
CA ASP A 135 -13.71 -17.20 13.25
C ASP A 135 -14.99 -17.99 12.95
N ALA A 136 -15.40 -18.82 13.92
CA ALA A 136 -16.61 -19.64 13.81
C ALA A 136 -17.89 -18.80 13.80
N GLN A 137 -17.91 -17.64 14.48
CA GLN A 137 -19.07 -16.77 14.57
C GLN A 137 -19.26 -16.00 13.26
N ALA A 138 -18.19 -15.43 12.71
CA ALA A 138 -18.23 -14.74 11.41
C ALA A 138 -18.24 -15.71 10.22
N GLY A 139 -17.90 -16.99 10.45
CA GLY A 139 -17.73 -17.98 9.39
C GLY A 139 -16.62 -17.61 8.41
N ALA A 140 -15.53 -17.02 8.92
CA ALA A 140 -14.47 -16.44 8.12
C ALA A 140 -13.09 -16.98 8.55
N LEU A 141 -12.18 -17.06 7.58
CA LEU A 141 -10.77 -17.27 7.84
C LEU A 141 -10.12 -15.90 8.04
N GLU A 142 -9.60 -15.64 9.24
CA GLU A 142 -8.76 -14.47 9.49
C GLU A 142 -7.30 -14.89 9.32
N SER A 143 -6.52 -14.06 8.65
CA SER A 143 -5.09 -14.27 8.41
C SER A 143 -4.33 -12.96 8.62
N VAL A 144 -3.14 -13.06 9.19
CA VAL A 144 -2.16 -11.97 9.27
C VAL A 144 -0.88 -12.47 8.64
N ILE A 145 -0.31 -11.70 7.73
CA ILE A 145 0.92 -12.04 7.02
C ILE A 145 1.92 -10.93 7.28
N SER A 146 3.12 -11.28 7.74
CA SER A 146 4.21 -10.33 7.98
C SER A 146 5.46 -10.76 7.24
N TRP A 147 6.14 -9.83 6.59
CA TRP A 147 7.40 -10.08 5.88
C TRP A 147 8.30 -8.85 5.93
N GLU A 148 9.58 -9.05 5.69
CA GLU A 148 10.54 -7.95 5.50
C GLU A 148 10.77 -7.76 4.01
N ALA A 149 10.65 -6.52 3.56
CA ALA A 149 10.86 -6.13 2.18
C ALA A 149 12.10 -5.21 2.09
N PRO A 150 13.00 -5.45 1.13
CA PRO A 150 14.09 -4.53 0.84
C PRO A 150 13.57 -3.20 0.27
N GLY A 151 14.39 -2.16 0.29
CA GLY A 151 14.03 -0.82 -0.13
C GLY A 151 13.47 0.03 1.01
N SER A 152 13.54 1.34 0.82
CA SER A 152 13.14 2.32 1.83
C SER A 152 11.62 2.43 1.96
N LEU A 153 11.15 3.06 3.04
CA LEU A 153 9.73 3.31 3.23
C LEU A 153 9.19 4.21 2.12
N GLU A 154 9.92 5.24 1.74
CA GLU A 154 9.56 6.16 0.67
C GLU A 154 9.34 5.45 -0.67
N LEU A 155 10.20 4.47 -0.96
CA LEU A 155 10.08 3.61 -2.14
C LEU A 155 8.80 2.77 -2.09
N GLN A 156 8.47 2.16 -0.94
CA GLN A 156 7.18 1.48 -0.74
C GLN A 156 6.01 2.42 -1.03
N LEU A 157 6.01 3.61 -0.44
CA LEU A 157 4.94 4.58 -0.58
C LEU A 157 4.77 5.05 -2.02
N ALA A 158 5.88 5.28 -2.72
CA ALA A 158 5.84 5.69 -4.11
C ALA A 158 5.27 4.61 -5.04
N VAL A 159 5.62 3.33 -4.84
CA VAL A 159 5.03 2.21 -5.59
C VAL A 159 3.53 2.09 -5.33
N LEU A 160 3.10 2.27 -4.08
CA LEU A 160 1.70 2.15 -3.70
C LEU A 160 0.80 3.28 -4.21
N THR A 161 1.40 4.43 -4.48
CA THR A 161 0.69 5.63 -4.89
C THR A 161 0.78 5.91 -6.39
N ASN A 162 1.69 5.23 -7.11
CA ASN A 162 1.91 5.40 -8.56
C ASN A 162 2.05 4.03 -9.24
N CYS A 163 0.94 3.31 -9.35
CA CYS A 163 0.85 1.96 -9.90
C CYS A 163 1.42 1.87 -11.34
N GLU A 164 1.18 2.88 -12.17
CA GLU A 164 1.61 2.97 -13.57
C GLU A 164 3.13 2.96 -13.74
N ILE A 165 3.88 3.44 -12.74
CA ILE A 165 5.34 3.42 -12.76
C ILE A 165 5.86 2.03 -12.37
N SER A 166 5.10 1.30 -11.54
CA SER A 166 5.46 -0.06 -11.10
C SER A 166 5.14 -1.13 -12.10
N GLU A 167 4.15 -0.90 -12.96
CA GLU A 167 3.68 -1.90 -13.92
C GLU A 167 4.79 -2.48 -14.80
N PRO A 168 5.71 -1.70 -15.42
CA PRO A 168 6.75 -2.28 -16.27
C PRO A 168 7.72 -3.21 -15.54
N LEU A 169 7.84 -3.07 -14.22
CA LEU A 169 8.70 -3.87 -13.35
C LEU A 169 7.90 -4.97 -12.62
N TRP A 170 6.57 -4.94 -12.72
CA TRP A 170 5.69 -5.91 -12.10
C TRP A 170 5.65 -7.20 -12.94
N GLN A 171 6.15 -8.29 -12.36
CA GLN A 171 6.14 -9.62 -13.01
C GLN A 171 4.90 -10.45 -12.65
N GLY A 172 3.88 -9.83 -12.05
CA GLY A 172 2.66 -10.50 -11.63
C GLY A 172 1.59 -10.56 -12.71
N ALA A 173 0.43 -11.13 -12.37
CA ALA A 173 -0.71 -11.26 -13.28
C ALA A 173 -1.56 -9.97 -13.38
N CYS A 174 -0.96 -8.80 -13.15
CA CYS A 174 -1.64 -7.50 -13.18
C CYS A 174 -1.11 -6.66 -14.36
N TRP A 175 -2.01 -5.92 -15.02
CA TRP A 175 -1.67 -5.04 -16.15
C TRP A 175 -2.65 -3.86 -16.23
N ASP A 176 -2.35 -2.88 -17.09
CA ASP A 176 -3.09 -1.63 -17.26
C ASP A 176 -3.33 -0.94 -15.89
N MET A 177 -2.23 -0.79 -15.14
CA MET A 177 -2.22 -0.26 -13.80
C MET A 177 -2.20 1.27 -13.86
N ARG A 178 -3.08 1.93 -13.10
CA ARG A 178 -3.21 3.40 -13.10
C ARG A 178 -3.58 3.91 -11.71
N SER A 179 -3.18 5.14 -11.42
CA SER A 179 -3.49 5.82 -10.18
C SER A 179 -4.04 7.21 -10.47
N GLU A 180 -5.09 7.59 -9.76
CA GLU A 180 -5.61 8.96 -9.70
C GLU A 180 -5.52 9.45 -8.26
N ARG A 181 -5.13 10.71 -8.05
CA ARG A 181 -5.02 11.29 -6.70
C ARG A 181 -5.99 12.45 -6.54
N ALA A 182 -6.78 12.39 -5.47
CA ALA A 182 -7.67 13.46 -5.08
C ALA A 182 -7.99 13.35 -3.59
N ASP A 183 -8.19 14.49 -2.93
CA ASP A 183 -8.67 14.58 -1.55
C ASP A 183 -7.92 13.69 -0.53
N GLY A 184 -6.59 13.62 -0.65
CA GLY A 184 -5.73 12.82 0.24
C GLY A 184 -5.91 11.30 0.11
N ALA A 185 -6.56 10.84 -0.97
CA ALA A 185 -6.67 9.45 -1.33
C ALA A 185 -6.08 9.21 -2.73
N THR A 186 -5.78 7.95 -3.01
CA THR A 186 -5.38 7.48 -4.33
C THR A 186 -6.38 6.43 -4.79
N LEU A 187 -7.00 6.62 -5.95
CA LEU A 187 -7.77 5.58 -6.61
C LEU A 187 -6.81 4.76 -7.48
N ALA A 188 -6.47 3.57 -7.01
CA ALA A 188 -5.65 2.62 -7.74
C ALA A 188 -6.55 1.68 -8.56
N ARG A 189 -6.22 1.49 -9.83
CA ARG A 189 -6.88 0.56 -10.75
C ARG A 189 -5.86 -0.36 -11.38
N TRP A 190 -6.21 -1.64 -11.54
CA TRP A 190 -5.52 -2.55 -12.45
C TRP A 190 -6.47 -3.62 -12.99
N LEU A 191 -6.05 -4.25 -14.07
CA LEU A 191 -6.64 -5.49 -14.55
C LEU A 191 -5.81 -6.65 -14.04
N GLU A 192 -6.48 -7.75 -13.68
CA GLU A 192 -5.80 -8.97 -13.26
C GLU A 192 -6.46 -10.20 -13.83
N LYS A 193 -5.69 -11.30 -13.88
CA LYS A 193 -6.18 -12.62 -14.23
C LYS A 193 -5.99 -13.54 -13.04
N ASP A 194 -7.10 -14.07 -12.54
CA ASP A 194 -7.08 -15.08 -11.50
C ASP A 194 -6.30 -16.31 -12.01
N PRO A 195 -5.22 -16.74 -11.33
CA PRO A 195 -4.39 -17.84 -11.78
C PRO A 195 -5.10 -19.20 -11.71
N PHE A 196 -6.12 -19.35 -10.86
CA PHE A 196 -6.86 -20.59 -10.66
C PHE A 196 -8.05 -20.71 -11.60
N THR A 197 -8.82 -19.62 -11.76
CA THR A 197 -10.05 -19.65 -12.58
C THR A 197 -9.83 -19.13 -14.00
N GLY A 198 -8.70 -18.45 -14.25
CA GLY A 198 -8.43 -17.73 -15.50
C GLY A 198 -9.35 -16.53 -15.72
N ARG A 199 -10.23 -16.22 -14.76
CA ARG A 199 -11.21 -15.14 -14.84
C ARG A 199 -10.47 -13.80 -14.79
N LYS A 200 -10.90 -12.86 -15.63
CA LYS A 200 -10.32 -11.53 -15.68
C LYS A 200 -11.12 -10.56 -14.83
N SER A 201 -10.44 -9.82 -13.97
CA SER A 201 -11.04 -8.86 -13.05
C SER A 201 -10.52 -7.45 -13.36
N GLU A 202 -11.35 -6.45 -13.13
CA GLU A 202 -10.89 -5.08 -12.93
C GLU A 202 -10.95 -4.78 -11.44
N VAL A 203 -9.81 -4.53 -10.82
CA VAL A 203 -9.74 -4.16 -9.41
C VAL A 203 -9.58 -2.65 -9.30
N ILE A 204 -10.41 -2.03 -8.48
CA ILE A 204 -10.35 -0.60 -8.16
C ILE A 204 -10.39 -0.46 -6.64
N LEU A 205 -9.37 0.17 -6.07
CA LEU A 205 -9.25 0.43 -4.64
C LEU A 205 -9.02 1.92 -4.37
N GLU A 206 -9.80 2.48 -3.45
CA GLU A 206 -9.43 3.69 -2.72
C GLU A 206 -8.30 3.30 -1.74
N ARG A 207 -7.17 4.00 -1.84
CA ARG A 207 -6.01 3.88 -0.95
C ARG A 207 -5.83 5.16 -0.16
N VAL A 208 -5.66 5.03 1.16
CA VAL A 208 -5.32 6.15 2.04
C VAL A 208 -4.08 5.78 2.82
N LEU A 209 -3.05 6.61 2.69
CA LEU A 209 -1.80 6.48 3.42
C LEU A 209 -1.84 7.36 4.67
N VAL A 210 -1.40 6.80 5.78
CA VAL A 210 -1.42 7.48 7.07
C VAL A 210 -0.07 7.34 7.76
N ASP A 211 0.54 8.47 8.06
CA ASP A 211 1.76 8.57 8.87
C ASP A 211 1.40 8.38 10.34
N CYS A 212 1.94 7.33 10.94
CA CYS A 212 1.82 7.01 12.36
C CYS A 212 3.21 6.85 13.01
N LEU A 213 4.26 7.46 12.46
CA LEU A 213 5.64 7.26 12.97
C LEU A 213 5.80 7.72 14.42
N ASP A 214 5.15 8.82 14.80
CA ASP A 214 5.26 9.39 16.15
C ASP A 214 4.49 8.59 17.22
N ASP A 215 3.46 7.83 16.83
CA ASP A 215 2.60 7.07 17.76
C ASP A 215 2.91 5.57 17.77
N ALA A 216 3.14 5.00 16.58
CA ALA A 216 3.20 3.56 16.37
C ALA A 216 4.47 3.11 15.64
N GLY A 217 5.37 4.03 15.27
CA GLY A 217 6.59 3.72 14.54
C GLY A 217 6.35 3.13 13.14
N CYS A 218 5.23 3.48 12.51
CA CYS A 218 4.85 2.90 11.21
C CYS A 218 4.09 3.87 10.31
N TRP A 219 3.99 3.51 9.03
CA TRP A 219 2.98 4.03 8.11
C TRP A 219 1.92 2.98 7.85
N ILE A 220 0.70 3.44 7.59
CA ILE A 220 -0.45 2.56 7.42
C ILE A 220 -1.11 2.89 6.10
N LEU A 221 -1.20 1.89 5.23
CA LEU A 221 -2.09 1.91 4.07
C LEU A 221 -3.40 1.26 4.48
N VAL A 222 -4.50 1.98 4.38
CA VAL A 222 -5.84 1.37 4.35
C VAL A 222 -6.37 1.39 2.92
N GLU A 223 -7.03 0.32 2.53
CA GLU A 223 -7.60 0.19 1.19
C GLU A 223 -8.98 -0.47 1.20
N ARG A 224 -9.83 -0.08 0.25
CA ARG A 224 -11.16 -0.67 0.04
C ARG A 224 -11.63 -0.45 -1.38
N SER A 225 -12.60 -1.23 -1.84
CA SER A 225 -13.36 -0.82 -3.02
C SER A 225 -14.15 0.47 -2.75
N PRO A 226 -14.28 1.35 -3.75
CA PRO A 226 -15.31 2.38 -3.75
C PRO A 226 -16.69 1.81 -3.40
N ASP A 227 -17.52 2.62 -2.74
CA ASP A 227 -18.84 2.24 -2.24
C ASP A 227 -20.05 2.94 -2.90
N PRO A 228 -20.05 3.26 -4.21
CA PRO A 228 -21.27 3.73 -4.86
C PRO A 228 -22.32 2.59 -4.94
N PRO A 229 -23.62 2.92 -5.00
CA PRO A 229 -24.66 1.91 -5.23
C PRO A 229 -24.40 1.09 -6.50
N GLY A 230 -24.31 -0.23 -6.36
CA GLY A 230 -24.05 -1.15 -7.47
C GLY A 230 -22.64 -1.04 -8.07
N PHE A 231 -21.63 -0.85 -7.22
CA PHE A 231 -20.22 -0.69 -7.59
C PHE A 231 -19.72 -1.63 -8.70
N GLU A 232 -20.17 -2.88 -8.70
CA GLU A 232 -19.78 -3.92 -9.66
C GLU A 232 -20.09 -3.54 -11.11
N ASN A 233 -21.09 -2.68 -11.33
CA ASN A 233 -21.50 -2.18 -12.65
C ASN A 233 -21.44 -0.65 -12.74
N PHE A 234 -20.95 0.03 -11.69
CA PHE A 234 -20.97 1.47 -11.60
C PHE A 234 -20.04 2.11 -12.64
N ALA A 235 -20.48 3.22 -13.24
CA ALA A 235 -19.66 4.08 -14.06
C ALA A 235 -20.09 5.53 -13.81
N GLY A 236 -19.13 6.43 -13.71
CA GLY A 236 -19.35 7.84 -13.39
C GLY A 236 -18.54 8.30 -12.19
N ARG A 237 -18.95 9.42 -11.63
CA ARG A 237 -18.18 10.11 -10.58
C ARG A 237 -18.50 9.56 -9.20
N TRP A 238 -17.46 9.22 -8.44
CA TRP A 238 -17.54 8.84 -7.03
C TRP A 238 -16.60 9.75 -6.22
N GLY A 239 -17.19 10.67 -5.46
CA GLY A 239 -16.43 11.77 -4.84
C GLY A 239 -15.71 12.61 -5.89
N SER A 240 -14.38 12.69 -5.77
CA SER A 240 -13.53 13.41 -6.72
C SER A 240 -12.96 12.53 -7.84
N PHE A 241 -13.25 11.22 -7.83
CA PHE A 241 -12.70 10.29 -8.81
C PHE A 241 -13.71 9.94 -9.90
N ASP A 242 -13.21 9.75 -11.12
CA ASP A 242 -14.01 9.28 -12.25
C ASP A 242 -13.79 7.77 -12.47
N ILE A 243 -14.84 6.98 -12.23
CA ILE A 243 -14.81 5.52 -12.41
C ILE A 243 -15.34 5.17 -13.81
N SER A 244 -14.47 4.57 -14.63
CA SER A 244 -14.84 4.11 -15.97
C SER A 244 -15.80 2.91 -15.93
N ALA A 245 -16.52 2.69 -17.02
CA ALA A 245 -17.32 1.47 -17.19
C ALA A 245 -16.44 0.22 -17.17
N VAL A 246 -16.99 -0.88 -16.65
CA VAL A 246 -16.28 -2.16 -16.55
C VAL A 246 -15.84 -2.62 -17.96
N PRO A 247 -14.55 -2.92 -18.17
CA PRO A 247 -14.06 -3.40 -19.46
C PRO A 247 -14.76 -4.70 -19.88
N LYS A 248 -15.05 -4.82 -21.18
CA LYS A 248 -15.72 -6.00 -21.73
C LYS A 248 -15.01 -7.29 -21.33
N GLY A 249 -15.77 -8.29 -20.86
CA GLY A 249 -15.24 -9.59 -20.45
C GLY A 249 -14.53 -9.60 -19.09
N HIS A 250 -14.56 -8.48 -18.36
CA HIS A 250 -14.06 -8.40 -16.98
C HIS A 250 -15.25 -8.31 -16.02
N PHE A 251 -15.01 -8.67 -14.77
CA PHE A 251 -15.91 -8.37 -13.66
C PHE A 251 -15.17 -7.49 -12.65
N ARG A 252 -15.91 -6.73 -11.86
CA ARG A 252 -15.34 -5.89 -10.81
C ARG A 252 -15.67 -6.48 -9.44
N PRO A 253 -14.71 -7.09 -8.73
CA PRO A 253 -14.95 -7.62 -7.39
C PRO A 253 -15.09 -6.49 -6.37
N LEU A 254 -15.93 -6.72 -5.36
CA LEU A 254 -15.95 -5.91 -4.15
C LEU A 254 -14.86 -6.41 -3.20
N VAL A 255 -13.90 -5.53 -2.89
CA VAL A 255 -12.84 -5.78 -1.92
C VAL A 255 -13.24 -5.08 -0.62
N SER A 256 -13.34 -5.86 0.45
CA SER A 256 -13.62 -5.35 1.80
C SER A 256 -12.47 -4.49 2.31
N ASP A 257 -12.73 -3.67 3.34
CA ASP A 257 -11.69 -2.90 4.03
C ASP A 257 -10.50 -3.80 4.41
N GLY A 258 -9.32 -3.38 3.99
CA GLY A 258 -8.06 -4.05 4.26
C GLY A 258 -6.90 -3.06 4.28
N GLY A 259 -5.69 -3.58 4.13
CA GLY A 259 -4.49 -2.78 4.02
C GLY A 259 -3.30 -3.38 4.75
N ARG A 260 -2.26 -2.57 4.93
CA ARG A 260 -0.99 -3.01 5.53
C ARG A 260 -0.37 -1.93 6.38
N ILE A 261 0.36 -2.38 7.39
CA ILE A 261 1.27 -1.59 8.22
C ILE A 261 2.67 -1.77 7.65
N MET A 262 3.41 -0.66 7.54
CA MET A 262 4.76 -0.58 7.01
C MET A 262 5.65 0.06 8.09
N GLU A 263 6.47 -0.75 8.74
CA GLU A 263 7.39 -0.34 9.80
C GLU A 263 8.79 -0.19 9.20
N PRO A 264 9.39 1.03 9.15
CA PRO A 264 10.79 1.16 8.79
C PRO A 264 11.66 0.55 9.88
N ILE A 265 12.43 -0.48 9.53
CA ILE A 265 13.33 -1.18 10.46
C ILE A 265 14.81 -0.94 10.15
N ALA A 266 15.11 -0.43 8.95
CA ALA A 266 16.40 0.10 8.53
C ALA A 266 16.18 1.13 7.39
N PRO A 267 17.18 1.93 7.00
CA PRO A 267 17.05 2.87 5.89
C PRO A 267 16.62 2.23 4.56
N ASP A 268 17.00 0.97 4.35
CA ASP A 268 16.75 0.18 3.13
C ASP A 268 15.86 -1.03 3.40
N ARG A 269 15.11 -1.04 4.52
CA ARG A 269 14.28 -2.18 4.89
C ARG A 269 13.02 -1.80 5.65
N VAL A 270 11.92 -2.41 5.23
CA VAL A 270 10.59 -2.20 5.82
C VAL A 270 9.99 -3.54 6.19
N ARG A 271 9.47 -3.66 7.41
CA ARG A 271 8.59 -4.77 7.78
C ARG A 271 7.16 -4.41 7.39
N VAL A 272 6.54 -5.27 6.59
CA VAL A 272 5.16 -5.11 6.15
C VAL A 272 4.29 -6.15 6.85
N THR A 273 3.19 -5.71 7.46
CA THR A 273 2.22 -6.59 8.10
C THR A 273 0.83 -6.29 7.56
N MET A 274 0.16 -7.31 7.01
CA MET A 274 -1.16 -7.21 6.39
C MET A 274 -2.14 -8.13 7.10
N ALA A 275 -3.37 -7.67 7.30
CA ALA A 275 -4.48 -8.49 7.80
C ALA A 275 -5.49 -8.74 6.67
N LEU A 276 -5.93 -9.98 6.54
CA LEU A 276 -6.88 -10.44 5.54
C LEU A 276 -7.98 -11.25 6.21
N THR A 277 -9.22 -11.01 5.81
CA THR A 277 -10.37 -11.82 6.25
C THR A 277 -11.10 -12.33 5.03
N VAL A 278 -11.19 -13.66 4.91
CA VAL A 278 -11.82 -14.32 3.76
C VAL A 278 -13.05 -15.10 4.22
N LYS A 279 -14.20 -14.77 3.65
CA LYS A 279 -15.43 -15.56 3.81
C LYS A 279 -15.46 -16.66 2.76
N LEU A 280 -15.30 -17.90 3.20
CA LEU A 280 -15.35 -19.07 2.32
C LEU A 280 -16.71 -19.76 2.43
N PRO A 281 -17.33 -20.16 1.31
CA PRO A 281 -18.53 -20.99 1.30
C PRO A 281 -18.32 -22.24 2.17
N SER A 282 -19.32 -22.62 2.97
CA SER A 282 -19.24 -23.76 3.90
C SER A 282 -18.77 -25.05 3.23
N VAL A 283 -19.19 -25.27 1.98
CA VAL A 283 -18.88 -26.46 1.18
C VAL A 283 -17.40 -26.60 0.81
N ILE A 284 -16.60 -25.52 0.88
CA ILE A 284 -15.15 -25.57 0.60
C ILE A 284 -14.28 -25.33 1.84
N ARG A 285 -14.86 -25.02 3.01
CA ARG A 285 -14.07 -24.71 4.23
C ARG A 285 -13.18 -25.88 4.65
N TRP A 286 -13.65 -27.11 4.51
CA TRP A 286 -12.90 -28.33 4.85
C TRP A 286 -11.72 -28.59 3.92
N LEU A 287 -11.72 -28.02 2.71
CA LEU A 287 -10.59 -28.11 1.78
C LEU A 287 -9.44 -27.19 2.18
N VAL A 288 -9.69 -26.16 3.00
CA VAL A 288 -8.66 -25.21 3.43
C VAL A 288 -7.91 -25.78 4.63
N THR A 289 -6.93 -26.63 4.32
CA THR A 289 -5.98 -27.20 5.28
C THR A 289 -4.81 -26.25 5.53
N ASP A 290 -4.13 -26.43 6.66
CA ASP A 290 -2.92 -25.67 6.99
C ASP A 290 -1.84 -25.81 5.91
N THR A 291 -1.66 -27.02 5.39
CA THR A 291 -0.70 -27.31 4.31
C THR A 291 -1.02 -26.55 3.03
N LEU A 292 -2.27 -26.59 2.57
CA LEU A 292 -2.67 -25.90 1.34
C LEU A 292 -2.58 -24.37 1.49
N LEU A 293 -2.97 -23.85 2.66
CA LEU A 293 -2.85 -22.42 2.96
C LEU A 293 -1.38 -21.98 2.97
N CYS A 294 -0.50 -22.69 3.68
CA CYS A 294 0.92 -22.39 3.72
C CYS A 294 1.58 -22.47 2.34
N PHE A 295 1.22 -23.48 1.54
CA PHE A 295 1.69 -23.62 0.17
C PHE A 295 1.28 -22.43 -0.69
N GLY A 296 0.00 -22.06 -0.68
CA GLY A 296 -0.53 -20.92 -1.44
C GLY A 296 0.10 -19.60 -1.01
N VAL A 297 0.19 -19.33 0.30
CA VAL A 297 0.80 -18.11 0.83
C VAL A 297 2.29 -18.05 0.49
N ASN A 298 3.04 -19.15 0.63
CA ASN A 298 4.46 -19.16 0.29
C ASN A 298 4.69 -18.92 -1.21
N HIS A 299 3.90 -19.57 -2.08
CA HIS A 299 4.01 -19.39 -3.53
C HIS A 299 3.70 -17.95 -3.96
N SER A 300 2.59 -17.39 -3.50
CA SER A 300 2.19 -16.01 -3.82
C SER A 300 3.18 -14.99 -3.25
N SER A 301 3.69 -15.21 -2.03
CA SER A 301 4.67 -14.30 -1.40
C SER A 301 6.01 -14.32 -2.12
N LYS A 302 6.48 -15.48 -2.60
CA LYS A 302 7.70 -15.58 -3.43
C LYS A 302 7.54 -14.85 -4.75
N ALA A 303 6.41 -15.02 -5.43
CA ALA A 303 6.13 -14.31 -6.69
C ALA A 303 6.09 -12.79 -6.47
N ALA A 304 5.40 -12.32 -5.42
CA ALA A 304 5.35 -10.92 -5.06
C ALA A 304 6.73 -10.35 -4.71
N MET A 305 7.53 -11.07 -3.91
CA MET A 305 8.89 -10.65 -3.54
C MET A 305 9.83 -10.61 -4.75
N LYS A 306 9.67 -11.52 -5.73
CA LYS A 306 10.43 -11.46 -6.97
C LYS A 306 10.14 -10.18 -7.75
N SER A 307 8.86 -9.83 -7.94
CA SER A 307 8.46 -8.56 -8.57
C SER A 307 8.98 -7.36 -7.79
N TRP A 308 8.90 -7.43 -6.45
CA TRP A 308 9.40 -6.38 -5.58
C TRP A 308 10.90 -6.12 -5.75
N ASN A 309 11.71 -7.18 -5.77
CA ASN A 309 13.15 -7.03 -6.00
C ASN A 309 13.45 -6.39 -7.36
N HIS A 310 12.70 -6.74 -8.41
CA HIS A 310 12.86 -6.09 -9.72
C HIS A 310 12.50 -4.61 -9.70
N ILE A 311 11.51 -4.21 -8.89
CA ILE A 311 11.17 -2.80 -8.68
C ILE A 311 12.33 -2.06 -7.99
N VAL A 312 12.88 -2.66 -6.93
CA VAL A 312 14.02 -2.08 -6.20
C VAL A 312 15.25 -1.96 -7.10
N ASP A 313 15.61 -3.02 -7.81
CA ASP A 313 16.78 -3.06 -8.71
C ASP A 313 16.62 -2.11 -9.90
N GLY A 314 15.40 -1.94 -10.40
CA GLY A 314 15.08 -1.06 -11.52
C GLY A 314 14.89 0.41 -11.13
N TRP A 315 14.84 0.73 -9.83
CA TRP A 315 14.38 2.01 -9.32
C TRP A 315 15.09 3.22 -9.93
N ASP A 316 16.43 3.25 -9.85
CA ASP A 316 17.23 4.39 -10.30
C ASP A 316 17.20 4.59 -11.81
N SER A 317 17.02 3.50 -12.56
CA SER A 317 16.97 3.49 -14.03
C SER A 317 15.58 3.79 -14.61
N SER A 318 14.58 3.95 -13.75
CA SER A 318 13.19 4.15 -14.12
C SER A 318 12.77 5.63 -14.10
N ARG A 319 11.48 5.90 -14.32
CA ARG A 319 10.87 7.23 -14.11
C ARG A 319 10.57 7.55 -12.64
N TYR A 320 10.85 6.64 -11.71
CA TYR A 320 10.55 6.83 -10.29
C TYR A 320 11.21 8.07 -9.66
N PRO A 321 12.50 8.38 -9.89
CA PRO A 321 13.12 9.58 -9.32
C PRO A 321 12.50 10.89 -9.82
N GLU A 322 11.93 10.90 -11.03
CA GLU A 322 11.25 12.07 -11.60
C GLU A 322 9.88 12.27 -10.95
N CYS A 323 9.11 11.19 -10.80
CA CYS A 323 7.81 11.24 -10.12
C CYS A 323 7.95 11.60 -8.63
N PHE A 324 9.00 11.12 -7.96
CA PHE A 324 9.31 11.50 -6.59
C PHE A 324 9.57 13.00 -6.46
N ARG A 325 10.36 13.56 -7.39
CA ARG A 325 10.65 15.01 -7.45
C ARG A 325 9.41 15.85 -7.76
N GLN A 326 8.53 15.38 -8.66
CA GLN A 326 7.28 16.08 -8.99
C GLN A 326 6.29 16.11 -7.82
N GLN A 327 6.47 15.25 -6.82
CA GLN A 327 5.60 15.13 -5.66
C GLN A 327 6.39 15.34 -4.35
N ALA A 328 7.41 16.21 -4.42
CA ALA A 328 8.29 16.51 -3.30
C ALA A 328 7.53 17.04 -2.07
N ASP A 329 6.40 17.73 -2.25
CA ASP A 329 5.57 18.22 -1.14
C ASP A 329 5.00 17.09 -0.27
N PHE A 330 4.79 15.91 -0.85
CA PHE A 330 4.38 14.71 -0.10
C PHE A 330 5.59 13.93 0.38
N TYR A 331 6.52 13.59 -0.53
CA TYR A 331 7.59 12.64 -0.22
C TYR A 331 8.78 13.24 0.52
N GLY A 332 9.06 14.54 0.37
CA GLY A 332 10.11 15.23 1.11
C GLY A 332 9.87 15.18 2.63
N PRO A 333 8.72 15.68 3.12
CA PRO A 333 8.37 15.58 4.53
C PRO A 333 8.31 14.14 5.05
N ALA A 334 7.92 13.18 4.22
CA ALA A 334 7.94 11.76 4.56
C ALA A 334 9.37 11.26 4.82
N ALA A 335 10.30 11.55 3.90
CA ALA A 335 11.70 11.14 4.01
C ALA A 335 12.38 11.73 5.26
N ASP A 336 12.16 13.02 5.53
CA ASP A 336 12.71 13.69 6.71
C ASP A 336 12.21 13.04 8.01
N ARG A 337 10.92 12.68 8.05
CA ARG A 337 10.31 12.03 9.22
C ARG A 337 10.83 10.62 9.43
N VAL A 338 11.01 9.84 8.36
CA VAL A 338 11.59 8.48 8.44
C VAL A 338 13.03 8.55 8.94
N ALA A 339 13.86 9.44 8.39
CA ALA A 339 15.23 9.63 8.83
C ALA A 339 15.30 10.01 10.32
N ALA A 340 14.46 10.95 10.75
CA ALA A 340 14.38 11.35 12.16
C ALA A 340 13.91 10.22 13.09
N TYR A 341 12.99 9.36 12.64
CA TYR A 341 12.53 8.20 13.40
C TYR A 341 13.63 7.16 13.56
N LEU A 342 14.31 6.81 12.47
CA LEU A 342 15.40 5.82 12.49
C LEU A 342 16.57 6.29 13.37
N ALA A 343 16.95 7.57 13.29
CA ALA A 343 18.02 8.13 14.12
C ALA A 343 17.71 8.11 15.63
N LYS A 344 16.43 8.06 16.03
CA LYS A 344 16.02 7.96 17.44
C LYS A 344 15.94 6.52 17.95
N THR A 345 15.82 5.55 17.04
CA THR A 345 15.55 4.13 17.36
C THR A 345 16.74 3.22 17.13
N SER A 346 17.79 3.72 16.44
CA SER A 346 19.12 3.10 16.30
C SER A 346 19.98 3.29 17.55
#